data_AF-A0A6N0LCB9-F1
#
_entry.id   AF-A0A6N0LCB9-F1
#
_cell.length_a   1.000
_cell.length_b   1.000
_cell.length_c   1.000
_cell.angle_alpha   90.00
_cell.angle_beta   90.00
_cell.angle_gamma   90.00
#
_symmetry.space_group_name_H-M   'P 1'
#
loop_
_entity.id
_entity.type
_entity.pdbx_description
1 polymer ?
#
loop_
_entity_poly.entity_id
_entity_poly.type
_entity_poly.pdbx_seq_one_letter_code
_entity_poly.pdbx_strand_id
1 'polypeptide(L)'
;MSEAEMTPSLQLNTRGLRCPEPVMMLHQAIRKSKAGDVIEVFATDNSTSWDIPKFCMHLGHELLLQEERLDENGNKEFHYLVKKG
;
A
#
# COMPACT_ATOMS: atom_id res chain seq x y z
N MET A 1 -11.67 18.16 7.34
CA MET A 1 -10.82 18.31 6.13
C MET A 1 -10.80 16.96 5.47
N SER A 2 -10.86 16.95 4.15
CA SER A 2 -11.40 15.87 3.33
C SER A 2 -10.56 14.59 3.38
N GLU A 3 -11.00 13.60 4.16
CA GLU A 3 -10.57 12.21 3.97
C GLU A 3 -11.07 11.80 2.59
N ALA A 4 -10.16 11.58 1.64
CA ALA A 4 -10.50 11.16 0.30
C ALA A 4 -11.37 9.89 0.37
N GLU A 5 -12.64 10.00 -0.01
CA GLU A 5 -13.55 8.86 -0.23
C GLU A 5 -13.13 8.08 -1.47
N MET A 6 -11.92 7.51 -1.46
CA MET A 6 -11.59 6.37 -2.29
C MET A 6 -11.86 5.16 -1.41
N THR A 7 -12.97 4.46 -1.61
CA THR A 7 -13.31 3.29 -0.79
C THR A 7 -12.31 2.18 -1.13
N PRO A 8 -11.34 1.86 -0.25
CA PRO A 8 -10.44 0.77 -0.54
C PRO A 8 -11.21 -0.54 -0.38
N SER A 9 -11.12 -1.42 -1.37
CA SER A 9 -11.71 -2.77 -1.29
C SER A 9 -11.04 -3.60 -0.18
N LEU A 10 -9.77 -3.31 0.11
CA LEU A 10 -9.01 -4.00 1.14
C LEU A 10 -7.99 -3.03 1.77
N GLN A 11 -7.84 -3.10 3.09
CA GLN A 11 -6.79 -2.38 3.81
C GLN A 11 -5.75 -3.36 4.37
N LEU A 12 -4.47 -3.05 4.17
CA LEU A 12 -3.32 -3.80 4.64
C LEU A 12 -2.51 -2.95 5.59
N ASN A 13 -2.50 -3.35 6.84
CA ASN A 13 -1.65 -2.73 7.84
C ASN A 13 -0.34 -3.53 7.95
N THR A 14 0.74 -2.93 7.45
CA THR A 14 2.10 -3.47 7.49
C THR A 14 3.04 -2.61 8.36
N ARG A 15 2.46 -1.80 9.25
CA ARG A 15 3.21 -1.00 10.23
C ARG A 15 4.14 -1.92 11.05
N GLY A 16 5.42 -1.58 11.09
CA GLY A 16 6.44 -2.33 11.83
C GLY A 16 6.99 -3.58 11.12
N LEU A 17 6.46 -3.95 9.95
CA LEU A 17 7.00 -5.03 9.12
C LEU A 17 8.13 -4.49 8.23
N ARG A 18 9.22 -5.27 8.11
CA ARG A 18 10.34 -4.94 7.22
C ARG A 18 10.30 -5.80 5.96
N CYS A 19 10.91 -5.31 4.89
CA CYS A 19 11.06 -6.06 3.65
C CYS A 19 11.68 -7.44 3.95
N PRO A 20 11.09 -8.55 3.45
CA PRO A 20 10.11 -8.67 2.36
C PRO A 20 8.63 -8.80 2.76
N GLU A 21 8.28 -8.71 4.04
CA GLU A 21 6.92 -9.02 4.50
C GLU A 21 5.80 -8.12 3.90
N PRO A 22 5.96 -6.78 3.79
CA PRO A 22 4.91 -5.90 3.23
C PRO A 22 4.55 -6.26 1.78
N VAL A 23 5.56 -6.59 0.98
CA VAL A 23 5.40 -6.97 -0.42
C VAL A 23 4.66 -8.30 -0.55
N MET A 24 4.98 -9.27 0.32
CA MET A 24 4.29 -10.56 0.34
C MET A 24 2.83 -10.43 0.75
N MET A 25 2.52 -9.57 1.73
CA MET A 25 1.13 -9.30 2.13
C MET A 25 0.35 -8.62 1.02
N LEU A 26 0.93 -7.61 0.37
CA LEU A 26 0.34 -6.94 -0.78
C LEU A 26 0.06 -7.93 -1.93
N HIS A 27 1.01 -8.82 -2.23
CA HIS A 27 0.81 -9.87 -3.22
C HIS A 27 -0.37 -10.78 -2.89
N GLN A 28 -0.48 -11.23 -1.64
CA GLN A 28 -1.54 -12.13 -1.23
C GLN A 28 -2.91 -11.44 -1.25
N ALA A 29 -2.97 -10.16 -0.85
CA ALA A 29 -4.14 -9.31 -0.95
C ALA A 29 -4.60 -9.14 -2.39
N ILE A 30 -3.72 -8.67 -3.28
CA ILE A 30 -4.04 -8.48 -4.71
C ILE A 30 -4.51 -9.78 -5.35
N ARG A 31 -3.90 -10.92 -4.98
CA ARG A 31 -4.31 -12.22 -5.48
C ARG A 31 -5.73 -12.61 -5.04
N LYS A 32 -6.15 -12.24 -3.83
CA LYS A 32 -7.51 -12.48 -3.29
C LYS A 32 -8.54 -11.46 -3.81
N SER A 33 -8.10 -10.27 -4.19
CA SER A 33 -8.94 -9.20 -4.76
C SER A 33 -9.30 -9.44 -6.23
N LYS A 34 -10.35 -8.78 -6.71
CA LYS A 34 -10.82 -8.82 -8.09
C LYS A 34 -10.16 -7.72 -8.93
N ALA A 35 -10.12 -7.91 -10.24
CA ALA A 35 -9.63 -6.87 -11.15
C ALA A 35 -10.46 -5.59 -10.97
N GLY A 36 -9.80 -4.46 -10.81
CA GLY A 36 -10.41 -3.16 -10.47
C GLY A 36 -10.49 -2.84 -8.98
N ASP A 37 -10.24 -3.80 -8.08
CA ASP A 37 -10.19 -3.52 -6.64
C ASP A 37 -9.00 -2.65 -6.27
N VAL A 38 -9.21 -1.78 -5.28
CA VAL A 38 -8.19 -0.89 -4.72
C VAL A 38 -7.78 -1.41 -3.35
N ILE A 39 -6.48 -1.55 -3.17
CA ILE A 39 -5.87 -2.08 -1.95
C ILE A 39 -5.05 -0.96 -1.32
N GLU A 40 -5.40 -0.63 -0.10
CA GLU A 40 -4.73 0.35 0.71
C GLU A 40 -3.65 -0.32 1.54
N VAL A 41 -2.45 0.27 1.59
CA VAL A 41 -1.31 -0.27 2.33
C VAL A 41 -0.74 0.83 3.22
N PHE A 42 -0.61 0.52 4.50
CA PHE A 42 0.09 1.35 5.48
C PHE A 42 1.39 0.68 5.89
N ALA A 43 2.51 1.38 5.76
CA ALA A 43 3.83 0.90 6.14
C ALA A 43 4.59 1.98 6.88
N THR A 44 5.45 1.63 7.84
CA THR A 44 6.31 2.62 8.53
C THR A 44 7.76 2.55 8.07
N ASP A 45 8.08 1.62 7.18
CA ASP A 45 9.44 1.39 6.70
C ASP A 45 9.75 2.18 5.43
N ASN A 46 10.88 2.88 5.43
CA ASN A 46 11.30 3.75 4.33
C ASN A 46 11.62 2.98 3.03
N SER A 47 11.87 1.67 3.11
CA SER A 47 12.17 0.81 1.95
C SER A 47 10.92 0.56 1.11
N THR A 48 9.72 0.57 1.73
CA THR A 48 8.45 0.36 1.02
C THR A 48 8.19 1.38 -0.07
N SER A 49 8.75 2.59 0.08
CA SER A 49 8.63 3.68 -0.91
C SER A 49 9.24 3.30 -2.26
N TRP A 50 10.24 2.40 -2.27
CA TRP A 50 10.88 1.89 -3.48
C TRP A 50 10.34 0.51 -3.88
N ASP A 51 10.06 -0.36 -2.89
CA ASP A 51 9.63 -1.73 -3.13
C ASP A 51 8.19 -1.84 -3.67
N ILE A 52 7.24 -1.06 -3.13
CA ILE A 52 5.84 -1.10 -3.58
C ILE A 52 5.67 -0.67 -5.04
N PRO A 53 6.16 0.51 -5.49
CA PRO A 53 6.03 0.89 -6.90
C PRO A 53 6.72 -0.11 -7.83
N LYS A 54 7.89 -0.64 -7.42
CA LYS A 54 8.61 -1.65 -8.20
C LYS A 54 7.82 -2.95 -8.31
N PHE A 55 7.17 -3.37 -7.23
CA PHE A 55 6.29 -4.54 -7.21
C PHE A 55 5.05 -4.34 -8.08
N CYS A 56 4.38 -3.19 -7.97
CA CYS A 56 3.26 -2.81 -8.82
C CYS A 56 3.65 -2.84 -10.30
N MET A 57 4.78 -2.22 -10.66
CA MET A 57 5.28 -2.19 -12.03
C MET A 57 5.66 -3.58 -12.55
N HIS A 58 6.24 -4.45 -11.71
CA HIS A 58 6.64 -5.82 -12.11
C HIS A 58 5.44 -6.73 -12.37
N LEU A 59 4.36 -6.58 -11.59
CA LEU A 59 3.14 -7.39 -11.73
C LEU A 59 2.08 -6.75 -12.63
N GLY A 60 2.29 -5.52 -13.09
CA GLY A 60 1.33 -4.80 -13.93
C GLY A 60 0.13 -4.26 -13.15
N HIS A 61 0.32 -3.90 -11.88
CA HIS A 61 -0.69 -3.21 -11.07
C HIS A 61 -0.50 -1.69 -11.13
N GLU A 62 -1.58 -0.95 -10.96
CA GLU A 62 -1.56 0.51 -10.98
C GLU A 62 -1.37 1.05 -9.56
N LEU A 63 -0.35 1.86 -9.33
CA LEU A 63 -0.21 2.63 -8.11
C LEU A 63 -1.03 3.93 -8.27
N LEU A 64 -2.15 4.03 -7.56
CA LEU A 64 -3.04 5.19 -7.60
C LEU A 64 -2.56 6.32 -6.69
N LEU A 65 -2.00 5.97 -5.53
CA LEU A 65 -1.59 6.93 -4.52
C LEU A 65 -0.34 6.42 -3.80
N GLN A 66 0.55 7.35 -3.49
CA GLN A 66 1.69 7.16 -2.62
C GLN A 66 1.92 8.48 -1.89
N GLU A 67 1.80 8.44 -0.57
CA GLU A 67 2.01 9.62 0.27
C GLU A 67 2.74 9.24 1.56
N GLU A 68 3.52 10.19 2.06
CA GLU A 68 4.20 10.10 3.36
C GLU A 68 3.42 10.92 4.38
N ARG A 69 3.07 10.27 5.48
CA ARG A 69 2.27 10.80 6.59
C ARG A 69 3.07 10.70 7.88
N LEU A 70 2.67 11.47 8.89
CA LEU A 70 3.14 11.28 10.26
C LEU A 70 1.98 10.71 11.06
N ASP A 71 2.20 9.57 11.71
CA ASP A 71 1.23 9.00 12.64
C ASP A 71 1.09 9.90 13.90
N GLU A 72 0.07 9.65 14.72
CA GLU A 72 -0.20 10.44 15.94
C GLU A 72 1.01 10.52 16.91
N ASN A 73 1.92 9.55 16.80
CA ASN A 73 3.15 9.46 17.56
C ASN A 73 4.35 10.21 16.95
N GLY A 74 4.17 10.92 15.84
CA GLY A 74 5.25 11.60 15.11
C GLY A 74 6.17 10.66 14.32
N ASN A 75 5.77 9.40 14.11
CA ASN A 75 6.52 8.44 13.32
C ASN A 75 6.15 8.56 11.84
N LYS A 76 7.14 8.41 10.96
CA LYS A 76 6.90 8.35 9.51
C LYS A 76 6.08 7.12 9.16
N GLU A 77 4.99 7.36 8.47
CA GLU A 77 4.14 6.36 7.87
C GLU A 77 4.03 6.63 6.38
N PHE A 78 3.95 5.58 5.60
CA PHE A 78 3.74 5.59 4.18
C PHE A 78 2.38 4.99 3.90
N HIS A 79 1.62 5.67 3.06
CA HIS A 79 0.31 5.25 2.63
C HIS A 79 0.30 5.07 1.11
N TYR A 80 -0.18 3.90 0.66
CA TYR A 80 -0.22 3.53 -0.75
C TYR A 80 -1.60 3.02 -1.13
N LEU A 81 -2.10 3.43 -2.30
CA LEU A 81 -3.27 2.83 -2.93
C LEU A 81 -2.84 2.10 -4.20
N VAL A 82 -3.03 0.80 -4.22
CA VAL A 82 -2.69 -0.06 -5.36
C VAL A 82 -3.97 -0.61 -5.95
N LYS A 83 -4.24 -0.32 -7.22
CA LYS A 83 -5.35 -0.88 -7.97
C LYS A 83 -4.90 -2.09 -8.77
N LYS A 84 -5.67 -3.16 -8.66
CA LYS A 84 -5.46 -4.35 -9.48
C LYS A 84 -5.90 -4.08 -10.93
N GLY A 85 -4.95 -4.14 -11.86
CA GLY A 85 -5.18 -4.19 -13.30
C GLY A 85 -5.71 -5.53 -13.79
#